data_AF-A0A6A5AFK1-F1
#
_entry.id   AF-A0A6A5AFK1-F1
#
_cell.length_a   1.000
_cell.length_b   1.000
_cell.length_c   1.000
_cell.angle_alpha   90.00
_cell.angle_beta   90.00
_cell.angle_gamma   90.00
#
_symmetry.space_group_name_H-M   'P 1'
#
loop_
_entity.id
_entity.type
_entity.pdbx_description
1 polymer ?
#
loop_
_entity_poly.entity_id
_entity_poly.type
_entity_poly.pdbx_seq_one_letter_code
_entity_poly.pdbx_strand_id
1 'polypeptide(L)'
;GVGLAEQFPQGLRFIVATYVAVEIADKGNEGATYGLITTVSNLSGPFASIFYKYVNSYFKVSQNDVKSDTLEVRWDVTYVYFISYGFKTASLFWLFLLPPQKAEAKALKARGGKSKVAGYILVSLFLFCLSFAVSSNIMSIYPSTKCYRVAGGNGVLDPNTGKCPVK
;
A
#
# COMPACT_ATOMS: atom_id res chain seq x y z
N GLY A 1 15.56 21.49 2.76
CA GLY A 1 15.59 21.46 1.28
C GLY A 1 14.86 20.25 0.72
N VAL A 2 15.32 19.04 1.05
CA VAL A 2 14.85 17.77 0.45
C VAL A 2 13.35 17.47 0.63
N GLY A 3 12.73 17.83 1.76
CA GLY A 3 11.29 17.58 1.98
C GLY A 3 10.38 18.36 1.01
N LEU A 4 10.73 19.62 0.71
CA LEU A 4 9.97 20.44 -0.23
C LEU A 4 10.06 19.92 -1.67
N ALA A 5 11.24 19.41 -2.06
CA ALA A 5 11.45 18.83 -3.39
C ALA A 5 10.68 17.52 -3.59
N GLU A 6 10.44 16.73 -2.53
CA GLU A 6 9.61 15.51 -2.58
C GLU A 6 8.11 15.79 -2.48
N GLN A 7 7.71 16.82 -1.72
CA GLN A 7 6.30 17.16 -1.55
C GLN A 7 5.68 17.80 -2.81
N PHE A 8 6.46 18.50 -3.63
CA PHE A 8 5.97 19.13 -4.85
C PHE A 8 5.45 18.11 -5.89
N PRO A 9 6.23 17.08 -6.27
CA PRO A 9 5.77 16.01 -7.16
C PRO A 9 4.58 15.24 -6.58
N GLN A 10 4.57 15.04 -5.26
CA GLN A 10 3.47 14.36 -4.57
C GLN A 10 2.16 15.15 -4.65
N GLY A 11 2.22 16.47 -4.46
CA GLY A 11 1.08 17.38 -4.63
C GLY A 11 0.55 17.38 -6.07
N LEU A 12 1.44 17.42 -7.07
CA LEU A 12 1.08 17.32 -8.48
C LEU A 12 0.36 16.00 -8.81
N ARG A 13 0.89 14.85 -8.36
CA ARG A 13 0.23 13.55 -8.52
C ARG A 13 -1.15 13.52 -7.87
N PHE A 14 -1.25 14.06 -6.65
CA PHE A 14 -2.52 14.10 -5.92
C PHE A 14 -3.57 14.94 -6.65
N ILE A 15 -3.22 16.14 -7.12
CA ILE A 15 -4.13 17.02 -7.86
C ILE A 15 -4.60 16.36 -9.16
N VAL A 16 -3.69 15.79 -9.94
CA VAL A 16 -4.03 15.15 -11.23
C VAL A 16 -4.95 13.96 -11.02
N ALA A 17 -4.64 13.07 -10.06
CA ALA A 17 -5.48 11.92 -9.75
C ALA A 17 -6.89 12.32 -9.29
N THR A 18 -6.96 13.36 -8.47
CA THR A 18 -8.20 13.86 -7.89
C THR A 18 -9.09 14.55 -8.94
N TYR A 19 -8.50 15.33 -9.86
CA TYR A 19 -9.26 16.01 -10.91
C TYR A 19 -9.85 15.01 -11.91
N VAL A 20 -9.05 14.02 -12.32
CA VAL A 20 -9.51 12.94 -13.23
C VAL A 20 -10.63 12.12 -12.56
N ALA A 21 -10.53 11.86 -11.26
CA ALA A 21 -11.58 11.18 -10.50
C ALA A 21 -12.94 11.90 -10.55
N VAL A 22 -12.95 13.23 -10.38
CA VAL A 22 -14.19 14.02 -10.44
C VAL A 22 -14.75 14.10 -11.86
N GLU A 23 -13.89 14.25 -12.87
CA GLU A 23 -14.34 14.25 -14.27
C GLU A 23 -14.95 12.90 -14.71
N ILE A 24 -14.53 11.79 -14.07
CA ILE A 24 -15.05 10.45 -14.32
C ILE A 24 -16.31 10.14 -13.50
N ALA A 25 -16.66 10.92 -12.48
CA ALA A 25 -17.85 10.65 -11.67
C ALA A 25 -19.16 11.02 -12.41
N ASP A 26 -20.21 10.24 -12.23
CA ASP A 26 -21.54 10.54 -12.79
C ASP A 26 -22.20 11.72 -12.05
N LYS A 27 -22.94 12.54 -12.79
CA LYS A 27 -23.62 13.73 -12.26
C LYS A 27 -24.56 13.30 -11.12
N GLY A 28 -24.35 13.86 -9.92
CA GLY A 28 -25.11 13.53 -8.71
C GLY A 28 -24.49 12.46 -7.80
N ASN A 29 -23.42 11.78 -8.22
CA ASN A 29 -22.65 10.82 -7.39
C ASN A 29 -21.15 11.17 -7.30
N GLU A 30 -20.82 12.43 -7.56
CA GLU A 30 -19.46 12.98 -7.57
C GLU A 30 -18.80 12.84 -6.20
N GLY A 31 -19.54 13.17 -5.13
CA GLY A 31 -19.07 13.06 -3.76
C GLY A 31 -18.76 11.63 -3.32
N ALA A 32 -19.59 10.64 -3.69
CA ALA A 32 -19.33 9.26 -3.30
C ALA A 32 -18.13 8.65 -4.05
N THR A 33 -17.99 8.97 -5.35
CA THR A 33 -16.85 8.51 -6.17
C THR A 33 -15.54 9.11 -5.64
N TYR A 34 -15.54 10.41 -5.36
CA TYR A 34 -14.42 11.10 -4.75
C TYR A 34 -14.07 10.55 -3.37
N GLY A 35 -15.09 10.34 -2.52
CA GLY A 35 -14.95 9.78 -1.19
C GLY A 35 -14.29 8.41 -1.24
N LEU A 36 -14.79 7.51 -2.10
CA LEU A 36 -14.23 6.17 -2.28
C LEU A 36 -12.75 6.20 -2.69
N ILE A 37 -12.39 7.03 -3.68
CA ILE A 37 -11.01 7.17 -4.16
C ILE A 37 -10.09 7.71 -3.05
N THR A 38 -10.59 8.68 -2.27
CA THR A 38 -9.88 9.24 -1.13
C THR A 38 -9.67 8.18 -0.04
N THR A 39 -10.69 7.38 0.28
CA THR A 39 -10.56 6.31 1.29
C THR A 39 -9.59 5.22 0.83
N VAL A 40 -9.63 4.81 -0.43
CA VAL A 40 -8.66 3.85 -1.02
C VAL A 40 -7.24 4.39 -0.93
N SER A 41 -7.05 5.69 -1.23
CA SER A 41 -5.74 6.33 -1.15
C SER A 41 -5.20 6.33 0.28
N ASN A 42 -6.03 6.68 1.26
CA ASN A 42 -5.65 6.62 2.69
C ASN A 42 -5.38 5.19 3.18
N LEU A 43 -6.09 4.20 2.65
CA LEU A 43 -5.90 2.78 3.01
C LEU A 43 -4.62 2.19 2.39
N SER A 44 -4.17 2.70 1.25
CA SER A 44 -2.95 2.22 0.58
C SER A 44 -1.69 2.36 1.43
N GLY A 45 -1.60 3.41 2.27
CA GLY A 45 -0.48 3.64 3.18
C GLY A 45 -0.27 2.53 4.22
N PRO A 46 -1.26 2.22 5.07
CA PRO A 46 -1.17 1.11 6.01
C PRO A 46 -1.05 -0.25 5.30
N PHE A 47 -1.74 -0.45 4.18
CA PHE A 47 -1.62 -1.70 3.43
C PHE A 47 -0.20 -1.92 2.86
N ALA A 48 0.40 -0.87 2.29
CA ALA A 48 1.80 -0.90 1.85
C ALA A 48 2.74 -1.20 3.03
N SER A 49 2.50 -0.57 4.18
CA SER A 49 3.31 -0.79 5.39
C SER A 49 3.27 -2.24 5.87
N ILE A 50 2.12 -2.91 5.77
CA ILE A 50 1.98 -4.34 6.11
C ILE A 50 2.77 -5.20 5.12
N PHE A 51 2.66 -4.91 3.82
CA PHE A 51 3.40 -5.64 2.80
C PHE A 51 4.92 -5.45 2.96
N TYR A 52 5.38 -4.23 3.24
CA TYR A 52 6.78 -3.94 3.57
C TYR A 52 7.23 -4.71 4.81
N LYS A 53 6.46 -4.68 5.90
CA LYS A 53 6.74 -5.45 7.11
C LYS A 53 6.84 -6.95 6.84
N TYR A 54 5.94 -7.49 6.03
CA TYR A 54 5.93 -8.89 5.66
C TYR A 54 7.17 -9.29 4.85
N VAL A 55 7.54 -8.52 3.83
CA VAL A 55 8.75 -8.74 3.03
C VAL A 55 9.99 -8.62 3.92
N ASN A 56 10.08 -7.57 4.73
CA ASN A 56 11.20 -7.33 5.63
C ASN A 56 11.34 -8.42 6.69
N SER A 57 10.26 -9.11 7.07
CA SER A 57 10.31 -10.21 8.05
C SER A 57 11.16 -11.41 7.61
N TYR A 58 11.50 -11.50 6.32
CA TYR A 58 12.37 -12.53 5.77
C TYR A 58 13.87 -12.13 5.77
N PHE A 59 14.19 -10.87 6.05
CA PHE A 59 15.55 -10.32 6.01
C PHE A 59 15.95 -9.73 7.39
N LYS A 60 17.25 -9.63 7.69
CA LYS A 60 17.75 -9.03 8.96
C LYS A 60 17.76 -7.50 8.87
N VAL A 61 16.59 -6.89 8.75
CA VAL A 61 16.41 -5.42 8.59
C VAL A 61 15.81 -4.74 9.82
N SER A 62 15.77 -5.42 10.96
CA SER A 62 15.28 -4.81 12.20
C SER A 62 16.20 -3.67 12.63
N GLN A 63 15.68 -2.69 13.37
CA GLN A 63 16.49 -1.55 13.84
C GLN A 63 17.71 -1.99 14.65
N ASN A 64 17.62 -3.11 15.36
CA ASN A 64 18.75 -3.66 16.12
C ASN A 64 19.80 -4.32 15.21
N ASP A 65 19.37 -4.92 14.09
CA ASP A 65 20.27 -5.54 13.12
C ASP A 65 21.00 -4.47 12.30
N VAL A 66 20.30 -3.41 11.87
CA VAL A 66 20.90 -2.27 11.16
C VAL A 66 21.96 -1.57 12.02
N LYS A 67 21.78 -1.49 13.34
CA LYS A 67 22.78 -0.94 14.26
C LYS A 67 24.03 -1.81 14.42
N SER A 68 23.93 -3.12 14.17
CA SER A 68 25.07 -4.04 14.28
C SER A 68 26.05 -3.92 13.12
N ASP A 69 25.67 -3.23 12.04
CA ASP A 69 26.48 -2.89 10.85
C ASP A 69 27.37 -4.05 10.34
N THR A 70 26.80 -5.25 10.27
CA THR A 70 27.50 -6.42 9.71
C THR A 70 27.37 -6.46 8.18
N LEU A 71 28.34 -7.11 7.51
CA LEU A 71 28.33 -7.25 6.04
C LEU A 71 27.04 -7.93 5.55
N GLU A 72 26.54 -8.95 6.26
CA GLU A 72 25.28 -9.63 5.95
C GLU A 72 24.08 -8.68 5.96
N VAL A 73 23.97 -7.85 7.00
CA VAL A 73 22.86 -6.88 7.12
C VAL A 73 22.90 -5.85 6.00
N ARG A 74 24.08 -5.41 5.56
CA ARG A 74 24.23 -4.47 4.45
C ARG A 74 23.69 -5.05 3.13
N TRP A 75 23.93 -6.34 2.87
CA TRP A 75 23.37 -7.03 1.71
C TRP A 75 21.85 -7.20 1.84
N ASP A 76 21.35 -7.60 3.01
CA ASP A 76 19.91 -7.72 3.27
C ASP A 76 19.15 -6.40 3.08
N VAL A 77 19.69 -5.30 3.59
CA VAL A 77 19.14 -3.95 3.36
C VAL A 77 19.11 -3.63 1.87
N THR A 78 20.20 -3.94 1.16
CA THR A 78 20.30 -3.67 -0.28
C THR A 78 19.24 -4.45 -1.07
N TYR A 79 19.00 -5.73 -0.77
CA TYR A 79 17.97 -6.53 -1.42
C TYR A 79 16.56 -5.96 -1.20
N VAL A 80 16.24 -5.53 0.02
CA VAL A 80 14.96 -4.90 0.34
C VAL A 80 14.75 -3.61 -0.45
N TYR A 81 15.80 -2.79 -0.60
CA TYR A 81 15.73 -1.60 -1.44
C TYR A 81 15.50 -1.93 -2.91
N PHE A 82 16.19 -2.94 -3.47
CA PHE A 82 15.95 -3.40 -4.83
C PHE A 82 14.51 -3.86 -5.05
N ILE A 83 13.95 -4.62 -4.12
CA ILE A 83 12.55 -5.06 -4.16
C ILE A 83 11.61 -3.84 -4.15
N SER A 84 11.84 -2.87 -3.26
CA SER A 84 11.05 -1.64 -3.18
C SER A 84 11.08 -0.83 -4.49
N TYR A 85 12.26 -0.66 -5.08
CA TYR A 85 12.39 -0.01 -6.40
C TYR A 85 11.74 -0.82 -7.52
N GLY A 86 11.79 -2.15 -7.44
CA GLY A 86 11.06 -3.06 -8.33
C GLY A 86 9.55 -2.80 -8.29
N PHE A 87 8.95 -2.68 -7.11
CA PHE A 87 7.52 -2.34 -7.00
C PHE A 87 7.20 -0.94 -7.51
N LYS A 88 8.10 0.04 -7.29
CA LYS A 88 7.92 1.41 -7.81
C LYS A 88 8.00 1.47 -9.34
N THR A 89 8.83 0.65 -9.97
CA THR A 89 8.90 0.56 -11.44
C THR A 89 7.77 -0.28 -12.01
N ALA A 90 7.35 -1.33 -11.31
CA ALA A 90 6.16 -2.11 -11.68
C ALA A 90 4.88 -1.26 -11.62
N SER A 91 4.77 -0.29 -10.71
CA SER A 91 3.60 0.61 -10.68
C SER A 91 3.51 1.50 -11.92
N LEU A 92 4.64 1.80 -12.59
CA LEU A 92 4.64 2.49 -13.88
C LEU A 92 3.99 1.66 -14.99
N PHE A 93 3.90 0.34 -14.88
CA PHE A 93 3.16 -0.48 -15.84
C PHE A 93 1.68 -0.05 -15.90
N TRP A 94 1.10 0.32 -14.75
CA TRP A 94 -0.28 0.80 -14.68
C TRP A 94 -0.49 2.17 -15.33
N LEU A 95 0.59 2.90 -15.62
CA LEU A 95 0.53 4.17 -16.34
C LEU A 95 0.07 3.99 -17.79
N PHE A 96 0.40 2.85 -18.42
CA PHE A 96 -0.09 2.54 -19.78
C PHE A 96 -1.61 2.40 -19.82
N LEU A 97 -2.23 1.97 -18.72
CA LEU A 97 -3.67 1.85 -18.62
C LEU A 97 -4.36 3.20 -18.40
N LEU A 98 -3.63 4.22 -17.92
CA LEU A 98 -4.18 5.52 -17.62
C LEU A 98 -4.19 6.39 -18.90
N PRO A 99 -5.37 6.79 -19.42
CA PRO A 99 -5.44 7.57 -20.64
C PRO A 99 -4.69 8.91 -20.47
N PRO A 100 -3.73 9.24 -21.35
CA PRO A 100 -2.88 10.42 -21.22
C PRO A 100 -3.64 11.74 -21.44
N GLN A 101 -4.85 11.69 -22.02
CA GLN A 101 -5.65 12.88 -22.33
C GLN A 101 -7.07 12.83 -21.74
N LYS A 102 -7.51 13.98 -21.23
CA LYS A 102 -8.87 14.20 -20.69
C LYS A 102 -9.99 13.83 -21.68
N ALA A 103 -9.75 14.02 -22.98
CA ALA A 103 -10.72 13.69 -24.02
C ALA A 103 -10.93 12.17 -24.17
N GLU A 104 -9.86 11.39 -24.12
CA GLU A 104 -9.91 9.93 -24.20
C GLU A 104 -10.56 9.32 -22.97
N ALA A 105 -10.31 9.87 -21.77
CA ALA A 105 -11.00 9.45 -20.54
C ALA A 105 -12.51 9.68 -20.62
N LYS A 106 -12.95 10.82 -21.18
CA LYS A 106 -14.38 11.11 -21.40
C LYS A 106 -14.99 10.20 -22.48
N ALA A 107 -14.24 9.90 -23.55
CA ALA A 107 -14.69 8.96 -24.58
C ALA A 107 -14.81 7.52 -24.06
N LEU A 108 -13.85 7.06 -23.25
CA LEU A 108 -13.86 5.76 -22.57
C LEU A 108 -15.01 5.66 -21.56
N LYS A 109 -15.32 6.75 -20.84
CA LYS A 109 -16.50 6.80 -19.97
C LYS A 109 -17.81 6.78 -20.77
N ALA A 110 -17.89 7.54 -21.86
CA ALA A 110 -19.09 7.60 -22.71
C ALA A 110 -19.38 6.28 -23.44
N ARG A 111 -18.34 5.55 -23.85
CA ARG A 111 -18.45 4.20 -24.43
C ARG A 111 -18.40 3.07 -23.39
N GLY A 112 -18.12 3.39 -22.13
CA GLY A 112 -17.89 2.43 -21.07
C GLY A 112 -19.18 1.73 -20.63
N GLY A 113 -19.14 0.40 -20.57
CA GLY A 113 -20.24 -0.40 -20.03
C GLY A 113 -20.27 -0.39 -18.50
N LYS A 114 -21.47 -0.53 -17.91
CA LYS A 114 -21.65 -0.71 -16.46
C LYS A 114 -21.58 -2.19 -16.12
N SER A 115 -20.57 -2.64 -15.36
CA SER A 115 -20.46 -4.02 -14.89
C SER A 115 -20.76 -4.12 -13.39
N LYS A 116 -21.87 -4.77 -13.05
CA LYS A 116 -22.24 -5.04 -11.65
C LYS A 116 -21.22 -5.95 -10.95
N VAL A 117 -20.63 -6.89 -11.71
CA VAL A 117 -19.61 -7.83 -11.19
C VAL A 117 -18.34 -7.08 -10.79
N ALA A 118 -17.85 -6.18 -11.64
CA ALA A 118 -16.67 -5.37 -11.32
C ALA A 118 -16.89 -4.49 -10.09
N GLY A 119 -18.10 -3.93 -9.95
CA GLY A 119 -18.49 -3.18 -8.75
C GLY A 119 -18.45 -4.02 -7.47
N TYR A 120 -19.03 -5.24 -7.51
CA TYR A 120 -19.01 -6.13 -6.35
C TYR A 120 -17.59 -6.57 -5.97
N ILE A 121 -16.75 -6.90 -6.96
CA ILE A 121 -15.34 -7.23 -6.74
C ILE A 121 -14.61 -6.06 -6.08
N LEU A 122 -14.82 -4.83 -6.55
CA LEU A 122 -14.15 -3.66 -6.00
C LEU A 122 -14.57 -3.40 -4.55
N VAL A 123 -15.87 -3.48 -4.24
CA VAL A 123 -16.37 -3.26 -2.88
C VAL A 123 -15.92 -4.36 -1.92
N SER A 124 -16.00 -5.63 -2.33
CA SER A 124 -15.56 -6.75 -1.50
C SER A 124 -14.06 -6.71 -1.23
N LEU A 125 -13.24 -6.42 -2.24
CA LEU A 125 -11.80 -6.24 -2.10
C LEU A 125 -11.47 -5.06 -1.18
N PHE A 126 -12.19 -3.94 -1.31
CA PHE A 126 -12.00 -2.80 -0.43
C PHE A 126 -12.30 -3.14 1.05
N LEU A 127 -13.43 -3.80 1.32
CA LEU A 127 -13.79 -4.22 2.68
C LEU A 127 -12.79 -5.23 3.26
N PHE A 128 -12.30 -6.15 2.43
CA PHE A 128 -11.26 -7.10 2.82
C PHE A 128 -9.93 -6.40 3.15
N CYS A 129 -9.47 -5.49 2.29
CA CYS A 129 -8.25 -4.72 2.55
C CYS A 129 -8.38 -3.87 3.82
N LEU A 130 -9.55 -3.28 4.06
CA LEU A 130 -9.82 -2.50 5.25
C LEU A 130 -9.77 -3.36 6.52
N SER A 131 -10.48 -4.49 6.54
CA SER A 131 -10.48 -5.39 7.70
C SER A 131 -9.09 -5.96 7.95
N PHE A 132 -8.39 -6.40 6.91
CA PHE A 132 -7.02 -6.90 7.01
C PHE A 132 -6.05 -5.84 7.52
N ALA A 133 -6.14 -4.60 7.01
CA ALA A 133 -5.30 -3.51 7.47
C ALA A 133 -5.56 -3.20 8.96
N VAL A 134 -6.81 -3.12 9.38
CA VAL A 134 -7.18 -2.88 10.78
C VAL A 134 -6.68 -4.03 11.67
N SER A 135 -6.95 -5.28 11.31
CA SER A 135 -6.50 -6.45 12.07
C SER A 135 -4.98 -6.50 12.19
N SER A 136 -4.25 -6.24 11.11
CA SER A 136 -2.79 -6.26 11.12
C SER A 136 -2.18 -5.12 11.93
N ASN A 137 -2.79 -3.93 11.92
CA ASN A 137 -2.35 -2.81 12.76
C ASN A 137 -2.60 -3.11 14.24
N ILE A 138 -3.76 -3.67 14.59
CA ILE A 138 -4.06 -4.11 15.97
C ILE A 138 -3.07 -5.18 16.42
N MET A 139 -2.75 -6.14 15.55
CA MET A 139 -1.78 -7.20 15.85
C MET A 139 -0.36 -6.67 16.08
N SER A 140 0.03 -5.61 15.36
CA SER A 140 1.31 -4.93 15.57
C SER A 140 1.39 -4.20 16.92
N ILE A 141 0.27 -3.95 17.60
CA ILE A 141 0.21 -3.29 18.91
C ILE A 141 0.28 -4.30 20.06
N TYR A 142 -0.33 -5.48 19.91
CA TYR A 142 -0.39 -6.47 20.99
C TYR A 142 0.92 -7.28 21.12
N PRO A 143 1.59 -7.26 22.30
CA PRO A 143 2.86 -7.96 22.50
C PRO A 143 2.79 -9.46 22.22
N SER A 144 1.62 -10.09 22.45
CA SER A 144 1.39 -11.51 22.19
C SER A 144 1.29 -11.90 20.71
N THR A 145 1.15 -10.93 19.80
CA THR A 145 0.96 -11.20 18.36
C THR A 145 1.94 -10.44 17.46
N LYS A 146 2.81 -9.58 18.03
CA LYS A 146 3.87 -8.83 17.32
C LYS A 146 4.89 -9.69 16.57
N CYS A 147 5.05 -10.96 16.93
CA CYS A 147 6.07 -11.85 16.37
C CYS A 147 5.61 -12.53 15.09
N TYR A 148 4.31 -12.49 14.79
CA TYR A 148 3.82 -12.97 13.51
C TYR A 148 4.38 -12.12 12.37
N ARG A 149 4.80 -12.78 11.28
CA ARG A 149 5.36 -12.11 10.09
C ARG A 149 4.44 -11.05 9.51
N VAL A 150 3.13 -11.30 9.57
CA VAL A 150 2.12 -10.36 9.09
C VAL A 150 2.02 -9.10 9.96
N ALA A 151 2.43 -9.18 11.24
CA ALA A 151 2.56 -8.03 12.14
C ALA A 151 3.94 -7.34 12.01
N GLY A 152 4.86 -7.87 11.21
CA GLY A 152 6.22 -7.36 11.03
C GLY A 152 7.26 -7.93 11.98
N GLY A 153 6.96 -9.04 12.68
CA GLY A 153 7.92 -9.77 13.50
C GLY A 153 8.65 -10.87 12.75
N ASN A 154 9.70 -11.43 13.37
CA ASN A 154 10.61 -12.39 12.74
C ASN A 154 10.00 -13.80 12.52
N GLY A 155 8.75 -14.02 12.91
CA GLY A 155 8.06 -15.32 12.79
C GLY A 155 8.56 -16.39 13.77
N VAL A 156 9.39 -16.02 14.75
CA VAL A 156 9.92 -16.95 15.76
C VAL A 156 8.98 -16.94 16.97
N LEU A 157 8.36 -18.09 17.22
CA LEU A 157 7.57 -18.37 18.43
C LEU A 157 8.48 -19.02 19.48
N ASP A 158 8.22 -18.75 20.76
CA ASP A 158 8.94 -19.39 21.85
C ASP A 158 8.66 -20.91 21.84
N PRO A 159 9.68 -21.77 21.75
CA PRO A 159 9.51 -23.21 21.62
C PRO A 159 8.85 -23.86 22.85
N ASN A 160 8.83 -23.20 24.01
CA ASN A 160 8.22 -23.76 25.23
C ASN A 160 6.75 -23.36 25.42
N THR A 161 6.34 -22.19 24.90
CA THR A 161 4.99 -21.65 25.13
C THR A 161 4.15 -21.52 23.86
N GLY A 162 4.74 -21.69 22.68
CA GLY A 162 4.08 -21.51 21.38
C GLY A 162 3.59 -20.06 21.15
N LYS A 163 3.98 -19.13 22.02
CA LYS A 163 3.58 -17.73 22.01
C LYS A 163 4.75 -16.86 21.59
N CYS A 164 4.41 -15.63 21.24
CA CYS A 164 5.38 -14.57 21.06
C CYS A 164 6.34 -14.42 22.24
N PRO A 165 7.68 -14.47 22.04
CA PRO A 165 8.62 -14.15 23.10
C PRO A 165 8.42 -12.69 23.54
N VAL A 166 8.03 -12.51 24.79
CA VAL A 166 7.90 -11.19 25.42
C VAL A 166 9.31 -10.75 25.81
N LYS A 167 9.96 -9.98 24.94
CA LYS A 167 11.11 -9.16 25.32
C LYS A 167 10.66 -7.73 25.54
#